data_AF-A0A9X7JJL7-F1
#
_entry.id   AF-A0A9X7JJL7-F1
#
_cell.length_a   1.000
_cell.length_b   1.000
_cell.length_c   1.000
_cell.angle_alpha   90.00
_cell.angle_beta   90.00
_cell.angle_gamma   90.00
#
_symmetry.space_group_name_H-M   'P 1'
#
loop_
_entity.id
_entity.type
_entity.pdbx_description
1 polymer ?
#
loop_
_entity_poly.entity_id
_entity_poly.type
_entity_poly.pdbx_seq_one_letter_code
_entity_poly.pdbx_strand_id
1 'polypeptide(L)'
;MNLVGTTAAPAAPAGDAAARGGYILAEALDADPGAAAPDVVLVAAGGEVPAALDARRILQREGIATRVVSMPCAAWFRQQSRAYRDTVLPPGAPATVSVGAGAEVGRYELLGEAGGTAGNTALASCDRGLFDTAGLTAERVAATARATLARAAGAARAGERGRP
;
A
#
# COMPACT_ATOMS: atom_id res chain seq x y z
N MET A 1 -7.90 36.73 -8.45
CA MET A 1 -6.80 36.05 -7.72
C MET A 1 -7.43 35.17 -6.67
N ASN A 2 -7.60 33.87 -6.94
CA ASN A 2 -8.17 32.95 -5.96
C ASN A 2 -7.03 32.17 -5.29
N LEU A 3 -7.05 32.23 -3.95
CA LEU A 3 -6.11 31.58 -3.05
C LEU A 3 -6.14 30.06 -3.28
N VAL A 4 -4.95 29.50 -3.46
CA VAL A 4 -4.70 28.06 -3.54
C VAL A 4 -5.15 27.44 -2.21
N GLY A 5 -6.19 26.61 -2.25
CA GLY A 5 -6.61 25.81 -1.13
C GLY A 5 -5.51 24.81 -0.79
N THR A 6 -4.73 25.10 0.26
CA THR A 6 -3.85 24.14 0.91
C THR A 6 -4.72 23.02 1.47
N THR A 7 -4.88 21.91 0.73
CA THR A 7 -5.30 20.66 1.34
C THR A 7 -4.13 20.18 2.19
N ALA A 8 -4.22 20.41 3.50
CA ALA A 8 -3.32 19.82 4.46
C ALA A 8 -3.30 18.29 4.23
N ALA A 9 -2.11 17.71 4.08
CA ALA A 9 -1.96 16.26 4.13
C ALA A 9 -2.61 15.76 5.44
N PRO A 10 -3.34 14.64 5.43
CA PRO A 10 -3.91 14.10 6.66
C PRO A 10 -2.78 13.95 7.68
N ALA A 11 -2.91 14.60 8.83
CA ALA A 11 -1.95 14.49 9.90
C ALA A 11 -1.77 13.00 10.24
N ALA A 12 -0.53 12.51 10.25
CA ALA A 12 -0.26 11.17 10.74
C ALA A 12 -0.87 11.06 12.16
N PRO A 13 -1.66 10.02 12.47
CA PRO A 13 -2.27 9.90 13.78
C PRO A 13 -1.16 9.90 14.83
N ALA A 14 -1.17 10.90 15.71
CA ALA A 14 -0.30 10.94 16.88
C ALA A 14 -0.85 9.95 17.94
N GLY A 15 0.01 9.10 18.50
CA GLY A 15 -0.37 8.15 19.56
C GLY A 15 -0.46 6.68 19.14
N ASP A 16 -1.14 5.87 19.97
CA ASP A 16 -1.19 4.39 20.03
C ASP A 16 -1.16 3.61 18.71
N ALA A 17 -1.61 4.19 17.59
CA ALA A 17 -1.54 3.56 16.27
C ALA A 17 -0.09 3.36 15.76
N ALA A 18 0.80 4.33 15.99
CA ALA A 18 2.22 4.19 15.64
C ALA A 18 2.93 3.14 16.52
N ALA A 19 2.49 2.99 17.77
CA ALA A 19 3.00 1.97 18.69
C ALA A 19 2.65 0.54 18.24
N ARG A 20 1.63 0.37 17.39
CA ARG A 20 1.30 -0.91 16.75
C ARG A 20 2.19 -1.24 15.55
N GLY A 21 3.16 -0.39 15.21
CA GLY A 21 4.15 -0.61 14.15
C GLY A 21 3.65 -0.42 12.72
N GLY A 22 2.34 -0.59 12.47
CA GLY A 22 1.70 -0.31 11.19
C GLY A 22 0.20 -0.08 11.33
N TYR A 23 -0.35 0.84 10.53
CA TYR A 23 -1.75 1.26 10.61
C TYR A 23 -2.26 1.82 9.28
N ILE A 24 -3.59 1.84 9.12
CA ILE A 24 -4.25 2.44 7.97
C ILE A 24 -4.14 3.96 8.08
N LEU A 25 -3.46 4.58 7.13
CA LEU A 25 -3.32 6.04 7.04
C LEU A 25 -4.43 6.66 6.17
N ALA A 26 -4.84 5.97 5.10
CA ALA A 26 -5.96 6.39 4.26
C ALA A 26 -6.70 5.17 3.71
N GLU A 27 -8.03 5.16 3.82
CA GLU A 27 -8.85 3.99 3.46
C GLU A 27 -9.15 3.89 1.95
N ALA A 28 -9.60 2.74 1.47
CA ALA A 28 -9.82 2.44 0.06
C ALA A 28 -10.87 3.34 -0.61
N LEU A 29 -11.89 3.75 0.14
CA LEU A 29 -12.93 4.70 -0.25
C LEU A 29 -13.09 5.73 0.89
N ASP A 30 -13.32 7.00 0.55
CA ASP A 30 -13.45 8.08 1.53
C ASP A 30 -14.74 7.96 2.39
N ALA A 31 -15.63 7.00 2.09
CA ALA A 31 -17.01 6.99 2.59
C ALA A 31 -17.35 5.93 3.65
N ASP A 32 -16.51 4.92 3.96
CA ASP A 32 -16.84 3.98 5.05
C ASP A 32 -15.66 3.12 5.50
N PRO A 33 -15.25 3.14 6.78
CA PRO A 33 -14.34 2.14 7.35
C PRO A 33 -15.07 0.79 7.47
N GLY A 34 -15.20 0.07 6.35
CA GLY A 34 -15.76 -1.28 6.30
C GLY A 34 -16.44 -1.68 4.98
N ALA A 35 -16.70 -0.75 4.05
CA ALA A 35 -17.62 -1.02 2.93
C ALA A 35 -17.02 -1.73 1.70
N ALA A 36 -15.70 -1.78 1.53
CA ALA A 36 -15.10 -2.57 0.44
C ALA A 36 -13.66 -2.96 0.76
N ALA A 37 -13.31 -4.22 0.51
CA ALA A 37 -11.91 -4.65 0.52
C ALA A 37 -11.12 -3.86 -0.55
N PRO A 38 -9.92 -3.35 -0.24
CA PRO A 38 -9.12 -2.62 -1.22
C PRO A 38 -8.72 -3.51 -2.40
N ASP A 39 -8.76 -2.97 -3.61
CA ASP A 39 -8.11 -3.57 -4.78
C ASP A 39 -6.58 -3.50 -4.64
N VAL A 40 -6.10 -2.39 -4.07
CA VAL A 40 -4.68 -2.08 -3.91
C VAL A 40 -4.40 -1.63 -2.47
N VAL A 41 -3.36 -2.18 -1.86
CA VAL A 41 -2.78 -1.69 -0.60
C VAL A 41 -1.38 -1.15 -0.86
N LEU A 42 -1.17 0.14 -0.62
CA LEU A 42 0.15 0.79 -0.68
C LEU A 42 0.75 0.84 0.72
N VAL A 43 1.90 0.19 0.93
CA VAL A 43 2.59 0.13 2.22
C VAL A 43 3.83 1.01 2.17
N ALA A 44 3.82 2.13 2.88
CA ALA A 44 4.91 3.10 2.92
C ALA A 44 5.42 3.33 4.33
N ALA A 45 6.65 3.82 4.48
CA ALA A 45 7.22 4.26 5.75
C ALA A 45 7.86 5.64 5.58
N GLY A 46 7.89 6.45 6.64
CA GLY A 46 8.69 7.68 6.67
C GLY A 46 8.40 8.68 5.54
N GLY A 47 9.45 9.04 4.80
CA GLY A 47 9.44 10.10 3.78
C GLY A 47 8.71 9.73 2.49
N GLU A 48 8.35 8.46 2.31
CA GLU A 48 7.70 7.96 1.10
C GLU A 48 6.17 7.92 1.20
N VAL A 49 5.63 8.23 2.38
CA VAL A 49 4.19 8.36 2.63
C VAL A 49 3.50 9.38 1.71
N PRO A 50 4.06 10.59 1.45
CA PRO A 50 3.44 11.54 0.53
C PRO A 50 3.24 10.96 -0.88
N ALA A 51 4.25 10.27 -1.43
CA ALA A 51 4.15 9.64 -2.75
C ALA A 51 3.06 8.55 -2.79
N ALA A 52 2.90 7.78 -1.71
CA ALA A 52 1.83 6.78 -1.61
C ALA A 52 0.43 7.41 -1.51
N LEU A 53 0.28 8.51 -0.75
CA LEU A 53 -0.99 9.26 -0.68
C LEU A 53 -1.37 9.88 -2.02
N ASP A 54 -0.37 10.38 -2.76
CA ASP A 54 -0.56 10.97 -4.08
C ASP A 54 -0.94 9.91 -5.12
N ALA A 55 -0.27 8.75 -5.08
CA ALA A 55 -0.62 7.60 -5.92
C ALA A 55 -2.04 7.07 -5.63
N ARG A 56 -2.46 7.03 -4.36
CA ARG A 56 -3.85 6.70 -3.99
C ARG A 56 -4.84 7.62 -4.70
N ARG A 57 -4.59 8.93 -4.74
CA ARG A 57 -5.49 9.88 -5.42
C ARG A 57 -5.55 9.64 -6.93
N ILE A 58 -4.44 9.26 -7.55
CA ILE A 58 -4.42 8.88 -8.98
C ILE A 58 -5.29 7.64 -9.20
N LEU A 59 -5.04 6.57 -8.43
CA LEU A 59 -5.72 5.28 -8.59
C LEU A 59 -7.22 5.38 -8.29
N GLN A 60 -7.62 6.15 -7.26
CA GLN A 60 -9.04 6.36 -6.95
C GLN A 60 -9.79 7.12 -8.06
N ARG A 61 -9.15 8.07 -8.75
CA ARG A 61 -9.75 8.75 -9.92
C ARG A 61 -9.99 7.79 -11.09
N GLU A 62 -9.30 6.66 -11.11
CA GLU A 62 -9.45 5.59 -12.10
C GLU A 62 -10.44 4.51 -11.64
N GLY A 63 -11.06 4.67 -10.47
CA GLY A 63 -11.99 3.70 -9.90
C GLY A 63 -11.32 2.50 -9.21
N ILE A 64 -10.01 2.60 -8.90
CA ILE A 64 -9.28 1.54 -8.19
C ILE A 64 -9.29 1.84 -6.69
N ALA A 65 -9.97 1.01 -5.91
CA ALA A 65 -10.10 1.18 -4.46
C ALA A 65 -8.73 0.97 -3.79
N THR A 66 -8.10 2.06 -3.34
CA THR A 66 -6.70 2.05 -2.92
C THR A 66 -6.54 2.52 -1.47
N ARG A 67 -6.01 1.63 -0.63
CA ARG A 67 -5.64 1.91 0.76
C ARG A 67 -4.17 2.30 0.87
N VAL A 68 -3.85 3.21 1.78
CA VAL A 68 -2.47 3.51 2.20
C VAL A 68 -2.27 3.07 3.65
N VAL A 69 -1.25 2.25 3.86
CA VAL A 69 -0.78 1.79 5.17
C VAL A 69 0.55 2.46 5.46
N SER A 70 0.64 3.10 6.62
CA SER A 70 1.89 3.57 7.19
C SER A 70 2.50 2.45 8.02
N MET A 71 3.77 2.10 7.75
CA MET A 71 4.49 0.98 8.37
C MET A 71 5.84 1.43 8.95
N PRO A 72 5.85 2.27 10.01
CA PRO A 72 7.09 2.75 10.62
C PRO A 72 7.92 1.65 11.30
N CYS A 73 7.30 0.58 11.81
CA CYS A 73 8.01 -0.53 12.45
C CYS A 73 7.34 -1.88 12.16
N ALA A 74 7.79 -2.53 11.10
CA ALA A 74 7.38 -3.87 10.71
C ALA A 74 7.50 -4.91 11.84
N ALA A 75 8.57 -4.87 12.64
CA ALA A 75 8.79 -5.81 13.73
C ALA A 75 7.72 -5.70 14.83
N TRP A 76 7.25 -4.49 15.13
CA TRP A 76 6.17 -4.27 16.10
C TRP A 76 4.80 -4.63 15.52
N PHE A 77 4.61 -4.40 14.22
CA PHE A 77 3.40 -4.80 13.51
C PHE A 77 3.22 -6.33 13.51
N ARG A 78 4.30 -7.10 13.32
CA ARG A 78 4.26 -8.57 13.37
C ARG A 78 3.84 -9.12 14.73
N GLN A 79 4.11 -8.39 15.81
CA GLN A 79 3.72 -8.77 17.17
C GLN A 79 2.23 -8.52 17.45
N GLN A 80 1.53 -7.80 16.57
CA GLN A 80 0.10 -7.55 16.73
C GLN A 80 -0.74 -8.80 16.46
N SER A 81 -1.94 -8.82 17.04
CA SER A 81 -2.89 -9.91 16.82
C SER A 81 -3.18 -10.08 15.33
N ARG A 82 -3.45 -11.32 14.91
CA ARG A 82 -3.82 -11.61 13.52
C ARG A 82 -5.03 -10.79 13.07
N ALA A 83 -6.04 -10.66 13.93
CA ALA A 83 -7.22 -9.83 13.66
C ALA A 83 -6.87 -8.36 13.35
N TYR A 84 -5.90 -7.77 14.05
CA TYR A 84 -5.42 -6.42 13.76
C TYR A 84 -4.65 -6.39 12.44
N ARG A 85 -3.73 -7.35 12.22
CA ARG A 85 -2.94 -7.41 11.00
C ARG A 85 -3.82 -7.58 9.76
N ASP A 86 -4.82 -8.44 9.81
CA ASP A 86 -5.78 -8.69 8.72
C ASP A 86 -6.68 -7.47 8.48
N THR A 87 -6.95 -6.66 9.52
CA THR A 87 -7.64 -5.37 9.33
C THR A 87 -6.79 -4.39 8.53
N VAL A 88 -5.48 -4.31 8.81
CA VAL A 88 -4.56 -3.35 8.16
C VAL A 88 -4.14 -3.82 6.77
N LEU A 89 -3.75 -5.09 6.65
CA LEU A 89 -3.33 -5.78 5.43
C LEU A 89 -4.25 -6.98 5.19
N PRO A 90 -5.39 -6.80 4.50
CA PRO A 90 -6.33 -7.87 4.23
C PRO A 90 -5.68 -8.95 3.37
N PRO A 91 -5.72 -10.23 3.76
CA PRO A 91 -5.09 -11.32 2.99
C PRO A 91 -5.72 -11.53 1.61
N GLY A 92 -6.95 -11.04 1.41
CA GLY A 92 -7.66 -11.08 0.12
C GLY A 92 -7.38 -9.90 -0.80
N ALA A 93 -6.51 -8.95 -0.43
CA ALA A 93 -6.21 -7.80 -1.27
C ALA A 93 -5.61 -8.27 -2.62
N PRO A 94 -6.21 -7.90 -3.77
CA PRO A 94 -5.72 -8.30 -5.08
C PRO A 94 -4.32 -7.79 -5.40
N ALA A 95 -3.90 -6.65 -4.85
CA ALA A 95 -2.55 -6.13 -5.01
C ALA A 95 -2.04 -5.46 -3.74
N THR A 96 -0.82 -5.78 -3.33
CA THR A 96 -0.10 -5.07 -2.27
C THR A 96 1.25 -4.58 -2.77
N VAL A 97 1.50 -3.28 -2.67
CA VAL A 97 2.73 -2.64 -3.16
C VAL A 97 3.46 -1.99 -2.00
N SER A 98 4.72 -2.37 -1.77
CA SER A 98 5.56 -1.61 -0.84
C SER A 98 6.23 -0.44 -1.57
N VAL A 99 6.16 0.74 -0.96
CA VAL A 99 6.62 2.03 -1.49
C VAL A 99 7.83 2.48 -0.66
N GLY A 100 8.99 2.62 -1.28
CA GLY A 100 10.16 3.18 -0.58
C GLY A 100 11.48 3.01 -1.29
N ALA A 101 12.48 3.81 -0.91
CA ALA A 101 13.86 3.65 -1.34
C ALA A 101 14.55 2.57 -0.47
N GLY A 102 15.17 1.53 -1.06
CA GLY A 102 15.96 0.55 -0.29
C GLY A 102 15.79 -0.92 -0.68
N ALA A 103 16.58 -1.78 -0.02
CA ALA A 103 16.72 -3.20 -0.36
C ALA A 103 15.43 -4.01 -0.20
N GLU A 104 15.19 -4.87 -1.19
CA GLU A 104 13.93 -5.58 -1.44
C GLU A 104 13.64 -6.73 -0.46
N VAL A 105 14.71 -7.33 0.09
CA VAL A 105 14.70 -8.64 0.76
C VAL A 105 13.82 -8.67 2.03
N GLY A 106 13.81 -7.61 2.83
CA GLY A 106 13.00 -7.57 4.07
C GLY A 106 11.54 -7.16 3.89
N ARG A 107 11.17 -6.61 2.72
CA ARG A 107 9.82 -6.10 2.45
C ARG A 107 8.90 -7.19 1.89
N TYR A 108 9.40 -8.08 1.03
CA TYR A 108 8.61 -9.20 0.52
C TYR A 108 8.20 -10.19 1.61
N GLU A 109 9.06 -10.43 2.61
CA GLU A 109 8.72 -11.26 3.78
C GLU A 109 7.55 -10.66 4.58
N LEU A 110 7.53 -9.33 4.76
CA LEU A 110 6.42 -8.64 5.41
C LEU A 110 5.10 -8.81 4.65
N LEU A 111 5.17 -8.73 3.31
CA LEU A 111 3.99 -8.84 2.44
C LEU A 111 3.48 -10.28 2.31
N GLY A 112 4.38 -11.26 2.29
CA GLY A 112 4.04 -12.69 2.26
C GLY A 112 3.39 -13.18 3.56
N GLU A 113 3.87 -12.72 4.73
CA GLU A 113 3.27 -13.05 6.03
C GLU A 113 1.93 -12.34 6.30
N ALA A 114 1.68 -11.21 5.64
CA ALA A 114 0.42 -10.48 5.68
C ALA A 114 -0.66 -11.09 4.75
N GLY A 115 -0.40 -12.23 4.13
CA GLY A 115 -1.34 -12.93 3.25
C GLY A 115 -1.21 -12.58 1.77
N GLY A 116 -0.17 -11.83 1.37
CA GLY A 116 0.16 -11.64 -0.03
C GLY A 116 0.61 -12.95 -0.68
N THR A 117 -0.05 -13.37 -1.77
CA THR A 117 0.48 -14.43 -2.63
C THR A 117 1.66 -13.87 -3.44
N ALA A 118 2.67 -14.69 -3.76
CA ALA A 118 3.88 -14.21 -4.46
C ALA A 118 3.59 -13.44 -5.79
N GLY A 119 2.41 -13.62 -6.39
CA GLY A 119 1.97 -12.88 -7.59
C GLY A 119 1.21 -11.56 -7.35
N ASN A 120 0.71 -11.30 -6.13
CA ASN A 120 -0.04 -10.09 -5.78
C ASN A 120 0.81 -9.00 -5.10
N THR A 121 2.11 -9.25 -4.94
CA THR A 121 3.03 -8.32 -4.29
C THR A 121 3.95 -7.66 -5.31
N ALA A 122 4.33 -6.41 -5.06
CA ALA A 122 5.37 -5.73 -5.83
C ALA A 122 6.05 -4.64 -5.01
N LEU A 123 7.17 -4.14 -5.52
CA LEU A 123 7.89 -3.00 -4.98
C LEU A 123 7.81 -1.83 -5.95
N ALA A 124 7.47 -0.66 -5.43
CA ALA A 124 7.72 0.62 -6.06
C ALA A 124 8.93 1.26 -5.38
N SER A 125 10.09 1.15 -6.02
CA SER A 125 11.37 1.66 -5.52
C SER A 125 12.02 2.61 -6.52
N CYS A 126 12.89 3.48 -6.04
CA CYS A 126 13.88 4.19 -6.87
C CYS A 126 15.22 3.44 -6.82
N ASP A 127 15.99 3.53 -7.91
CA ASP A 127 17.31 2.92 -8.00
C ASP A 127 18.29 3.58 -7.01
N ARG A 128 19.21 2.79 -6.46
CA ARG A 128 20.04 3.10 -5.28
C ARG A 128 20.90 4.37 -5.46
N GLY A 129 20.37 5.51 -5.02
CA GLY A 129 21.15 6.68 -4.60
C GLY A 129 20.74 7.05 -3.18
N LEU A 130 21.67 7.04 -2.22
CA LEU A 130 21.39 7.40 -0.82
C LEU A 130 20.59 8.71 -0.76
N PHE A 131 19.36 8.63 -0.25
CA PHE A 131 18.44 9.75 0.02
C PHE A 131 17.77 10.45 -1.17
N ASP A 132 17.99 10.02 -2.42
CA ASP A 132 17.31 10.65 -3.56
C ASP A 132 15.98 9.95 -3.89
N THR A 133 14.89 10.50 -3.34
CA THR A 133 13.52 10.10 -3.69
C THR A 133 13.04 10.69 -5.00
N ALA A 134 13.85 11.45 -5.75
CA ALA A 134 13.43 12.04 -7.04
C ALA A 134 12.94 10.98 -8.05
N GLY A 135 13.34 9.72 -7.88
CA GLY A 135 12.84 8.59 -8.67
C GLY A 135 11.55 7.94 -8.14
N LEU A 136 11.07 8.27 -6.95
CA LEU A 136 9.87 7.68 -6.36
C LEU A 136 8.69 8.66 -6.47
N THR A 137 8.07 8.67 -7.64
CA THR A 137 6.93 9.55 -7.92
C THR A 137 5.59 8.84 -7.73
N ALA A 138 4.52 9.62 -7.53
CA ALA A 138 3.16 9.11 -7.42
C ALA A 138 2.76 8.27 -8.65
N GLU A 139 3.18 8.70 -9.84
CA GLU A 139 2.89 8.03 -11.11
C GLU A 139 3.58 6.67 -11.20
N ARG A 140 4.83 6.56 -10.73
CA ARG A 140 5.56 5.29 -10.68
C ARG A 140 4.91 4.32 -9.71
N VAL A 141 4.52 4.79 -8.52
CA VAL A 141 3.79 3.98 -7.54
C VAL A 141 2.46 3.50 -8.12
N ALA A 142 1.69 4.39 -8.76
CA ALA A 142 0.43 4.05 -9.40
C ALA A 142 0.62 3.06 -10.57
N ALA A 143 1.65 3.24 -11.40
CA ALA A 143 1.97 2.32 -12.49
C ALA A 143 2.32 0.91 -11.98
N THR A 144 3.14 0.81 -10.92
CA THR A 144 3.45 -0.46 -10.27
C THR A 144 2.20 -1.12 -9.70
N ALA A 145 1.32 -0.35 -9.03
CA ALA A 145 0.06 -0.86 -8.49
C ALA A 145 -0.85 -1.44 -9.58
N ARG A 146 -1.05 -0.72 -10.69
CA ARG A 146 -1.82 -1.22 -11.84
C ARG A 146 -1.24 -2.51 -12.41
N ALA A 147 0.07 -2.56 -12.61
CA ALA A 147 0.74 -3.74 -13.14
C ALA A 147 0.56 -4.96 -12.23
N THR A 148 0.63 -4.76 -10.92
CA THR A 148 0.42 -5.81 -9.92
C THR A 148 -1.03 -6.28 -9.87
N LEU A 149 -1.98 -5.35 -9.89
CA LEU A 149 -3.41 -5.65 -9.95
C LEU A 149 -3.76 -6.45 -11.22
N ALA A 150 -3.22 -6.05 -12.38
CA ALA A 150 -3.42 -6.78 -13.63
C ALA A 150 -2.83 -8.20 -13.60
N ARG A 151 -1.63 -8.37 -13.00
CA ARG A 151 -1.01 -9.69 -12.79
C ARG A 151 -1.87 -10.58 -11.89
N ALA A 152 -2.37 -10.05 -10.79
CA ALA A 152 -3.23 -10.79 -9.87
C ALA A 152 -4.56 -11.22 -10.52
N ALA A 153 -5.19 -10.33 -11.29
CA ALA A 153 -6.39 -10.67 -12.06
C ALA A 153 -6.12 -11.75 -13.12
N GLY A 154 -4.96 -11.73 -13.77
CA GLY A 154 -4.53 -12.77 -14.71
C GLY A 154 -4.32 -14.13 -14.05
N ALA A 155 -3.70 -14.16 -12.86
CA ALA A 155 -3.47 -15.37 -12.09
C ALA A 155 -4.77 -16.01 -11.60
N ALA A 156 -5.72 -15.21 -11.10
CA ALA A 156 -7.04 -15.70 -10.67
C ALA A 156 -7.77 -16.42 -11.82
N ARG A 157 -7.80 -15.79 -13.01
CA ARG A 157 -8.44 -16.37 -14.22
C ARG A 157 -7.75 -17.64 -14.71
N ALA A 158 -6.44 -17.81 -14.48
CA ALA A 158 -5.71 -19.02 -14.84
C ALA A 158 -6.02 -20.18 -13.88
N GLY A 159 -6.17 -19.89 -12.58
CA GLY A 159 -6.55 -20.88 -11.57
C GLY A 159 -7.97 -21.44 -11.76
N GLU A 160 -8.92 -20.62 -12.20
CA GLU A 160 -10.29 -21.03 -12.49
C GLU A 160 -10.39 -21.97 -13.70
N ARG A 161 -9.54 -21.79 -14.72
CA ARG A 161 -9.50 -22.65 -15.92
C ARG A 161 -8.79 -23.99 -15.72
N GLY A 162 -8.08 -24.17 -14.60
CA GLY A 162 -7.30 -25.37 -14.28
C GLY A 162 -7.98 -26.35 -13.32
N ARG A 163 -9.23 -26.09 -12.91
CA ARG A 163 -9.99 -27.00 -12.03
C ARG A 163 -10.72 -28.05 -12.90
N PRO A 164 -10.43 -29.36 -12.75
CA PRO A 164 -11.10 -30.41 -13.50
C PRO A 164 -12.60 -30.53 -13.15
#